data_AF-A0A6D2L241-F1
#
_entry.id   AF-A0A6D2L241-F1
#
_cell.length_a   1.000
_cell.length_b   1.000
_cell.length_c   1.000
_cell.angle_alpha   90.00
_cell.angle_beta   90.00
_cell.angle_gamma   90.00
#
_symmetry.space_group_name_H-M   'P 1'
#
loop_
_entity.id
_entity.type
_entity.pdbx_description
1 polymer ?
#
loop_
_entity_poly.entity_id
_entity_poly.type
_entity_poly.pdbx_seq_one_letter_code
_entity_poly.pdbx_strand_id
1 'polypeptide(L)'
;MLSATPKSQEVEVSERVEEKICEDRISALPNDLLVHILLFVPTKDVVATMILSKRWQPIWTAVPRLEYNDIREINNAEKESVWFFLDKSLHLHKAPILERLCIRLGESCPIDADVTKWVANAVDRCVRELVFELEWSAKPTSMPHSLYTCETLIELKLSQKVLLDVPSSACLPSLTKLFLCHVVYKDEVSITRLLSSCPVLKMLLVYRLSQEDDNVKTYSVKVPSLDEFRYINARSHGNESGQSSVVIDCPALTYIFMHDTSGDSCSIGKMPHLEQMSENVPLLWSKPDHVPKCLETHLEVFKIISYEGGKEEKEFVEYMLANSRCLKEAEILLSGYTSLEEDKKMIQELNSMFKISPSCRLTFY
;
A
#
# COMPACT_ATOMS: atom_id res chain seq x y z
N MET A 1 2.63 103.82 3.65
CA MET A 1 4.01 103.32 3.58
C MET A 1 4.03 101.94 4.20
N LEU A 2 4.62 100.98 3.47
CA LEU A 2 5.01 99.61 3.86
C LEU A 2 3.86 98.60 4.05
N SER A 3 3.95 97.37 3.58
CA SER A 3 4.33 96.79 2.28
C SER A 3 3.78 95.36 2.33
N ALA A 4 3.26 94.88 1.22
CA ALA A 4 2.76 93.52 1.06
C ALA A 4 3.87 92.46 1.18
N THR A 5 3.49 91.26 1.61
CA THR A 5 4.11 90.00 1.21
C THR A 5 3.00 89.04 0.74
N PRO A 6 3.07 88.46 -0.47
CA PRO A 6 2.08 87.51 -0.94
C PRO A 6 2.44 86.09 -0.47
N LYS A 7 1.47 85.33 0.04
CA LYS A 7 1.58 83.87 0.17
C LYS A 7 1.02 83.22 -1.09
N SER A 8 1.86 82.42 -1.72
CA SER A 8 1.63 81.66 -2.93
C SER A 8 0.43 80.71 -2.82
N GLN A 9 -0.33 80.60 -3.90
CA GLN A 9 -1.37 79.58 -4.10
C GLN A 9 -0.72 78.19 -4.14
N GLU A 10 -1.09 77.32 -3.20
CA GLU A 10 -0.96 75.88 -3.37
C GLU A 10 -2.14 75.39 -4.22
N VAL A 11 -1.85 75.02 -5.46
CA VAL A 11 -2.78 74.30 -6.33
C VAL A 11 -2.80 72.86 -5.84
N GLU A 12 -3.89 72.47 -5.19
CA GLU A 12 -4.15 71.09 -4.79
C GLU A 12 -4.49 70.28 -6.04
N VAL A 13 -3.46 69.68 -6.65
CA VAL A 13 -3.64 68.69 -7.73
C VAL A 13 -4.10 67.40 -7.07
N SER A 14 -5.41 67.15 -7.14
CA SER A 14 -6.01 65.86 -6.84
C SER A 14 -5.58 64.85 -7.91
N GLU A 15 -4.44 64.17 -7.69
CA GLU A 15 -4.15 62.91 -8.37
C GLU A 15 -5.15 61.86 -7.88
N ARG A 16 -6.18 61.59 -8.69
CA ARG A 16 -6.94 60.35 -8.57
C ARG A 16 -6.00 59.21 -8.94
N VAL A 17 -5.51 58.50 -7.93
CA VAL A 17 -4.91 57.19 -8.12
C VAL A 17 -6.02 56.27 -8.63
N GLU A 18 -6.04 56.04 -9.94
CA GLU A 18 -6.82 54.94 -10.52
C GLU A 18 -6.22 53.64 -9.97
N GLU A 19 -6.89 53.03 -8.99
CA GLU A 19 -6.60 51.68 -8.56
C GLU A 19 -6.70 50.76 -9.78
N LYS A 20 -5.53 50.32 -10.24
CA LYS A 20 -5.41 49.30 -11.29
C LYS A 20 -6.03 48.03 -10.72
N ILE A 21 -7.28 47.75 -11.08
CA ILE A 21 -7.97 46.51 -10.73
C ILE A 21 -7.10 45.37 -11.28
N CYS A 22 -6.33 44.72 -10.40
CA CYS A 22 -5.65 43.48 -10.73
C CYS A 22 -6.74 42.48 -11.08
N GLU A 23 -6.91 42.23 -12.37
CA GLU A 23 -7.89 41.30 -12.91
C GLU A 23 -7.63 39.93 -12.25
N ASP A 24 -8.62 39.41 -11.51
CA ASP A 24 -8.51 38.11 -10.86
C ASP A 24 -8.55 37.01 -11.91
N ARG A 25 -7.36 36.68 -12.40
CA ARG A 25 -7.15 35.67 -13.45
C ARG A 25 -7.61 34.28 -13.02
N ILE A 26 -7.66 33.98 -11.73
CA ILE A 26 -8.14 32.68 -11.22
C ILE A 26 -9.67 32.64 -11.34
N SER A 27 -10.34 33.74 -10.95
CA SER A 27 -11.78 33.86 -11.17
C SER A 27 -12.18 33.88 -12.65
N ALA A 28 -11.27 34.13 -13.59
CA ALA A 28 -11.56 34.01 -15.02
C ALA A 28 -11.54 32.56 -15.54
N LEU A 29 -10.97 31.60 -14.81
CA LEU A 29 -10.83 30.21 -15.26
C LEU A 29 -12.17 29.47 -15.25
N PRO A 30 -12.44 28.58 -16.22
CA PRO A 30 -13.53 27.61 -16.16
C PRO A 30 -13.49 26.68 -14.94
N ASN A 31 -14.65 26.16 -14.51
CA ASN A 31 -14.75 25.36 -13.27
C ASN A 31 -13.95 24.04 -13.34
N ASP A 32 -13.87 23.42 -14.50
CA ASP A 32 -13.06 22.22 -14.75
C ASP A 32 -11.56 22.48 -14.56
N LEU A 33 -11.06 23.64 -14.99
CA LEU A 33 -9.68 24.04 -14.70
C LEU A 33 -9.48 24.34 -13.21
N LEU A 34 -10.47 24.91 -12.53
CA LEU A 34 -10.42 25.12 -11.09
C LEU A 34 -10.38 23.78 -10.32
N VAL A 35 -11.22 22.81 -10.71
CA VAL A 35 -11.15 21.43 -10.17
C VAL A 35 -9.78 20.83 -10.42
N HIS A 36 -9.23 20.99 -11.63
CA HIS A 36 -7.90 20.50 -11.97
C HIS A 36 -6.80 21.13 -11.10
N ILE A 37 -6.87 22.43 -10.83
CA ILE A 37 -5.94 23.10 -9.91
C ILE A 37 -6.08 22.51 -8.50
N LEU A 38 -7.30 22.29 -8.02
CA LEU A 38 -7.55 21.73 -6.69
C LEU A 38 -7.01 20.30 -6.52
N LEU A 39 -6.79 19.54 -7.61
CA LEU A 39 -6.15 18.22 -7.53
C LEU A 39 -4.69 18.26 -7.02
N PHE A 40 -4.05 19.42 -7.10
CA PHE A 40 -2.68 19.62 -6.60
C PHE A 40 -2.64 20.21 -5.18
N VAL A 41 -3.80 20.39 -4.55
CA VAL A 41 -3.94 21.03 -3.25
C VAL A 41 -4.38 19.98 -2.21
N PRO A 42 -3.85 19.99 -0.98
CA PRO A 42 -4.30 19.08 0.07
C PRO A 42 -5.80 19.19 0.36
N THR A 43 -6.48 18.08 0.65
CA THR A 43 -7.95 18.02 0.83
C THR A 43 -8.49 19.05 1.81
N LYS A 44 -7.77 19.30 2.92
CA LYS A 44 -8.17 20.29 3.93
C LYS A 44 -8.29 21.68 3.30
N ASP A 45 -7.31 22.06 2.49
CA ASP A 45 -7.25 23.36 1.83
C ASP A 45 -8.23 23.42 0.65
N VAL A 46 -8.43 22.29 -0.06
CA VAL A 46 -9.49 22.13 -1.07
C VAL A 46 -10.86 22.44 -0.47
N VAL A 47 -11.21 21.82 0.66
CA VAL A 47 -12.50 22.09 1.34
C VAL A 47 -12.53 23.52 1.85
N ALA A 48 -11.43 24.07 2.38
CA ALA A 48 -11.35 25.45 2.84
C ALA A 48 -11.64 26.46 1.72
N THR A 49 -11.37 26.13 0.44
CA THR A 49 -11.71 27.02 -0.68
C THR A 49 -13.19 27.40 -0.74
N MET A 50 -14.09 26.60 -0.14
CA MET A 50 -15.52 26.90 -0.07
C MET A 50 -15.85 28.25 0.57
N ILE A 51 -14.96 28.79 1.41
CA ILE A 51 -15.16 30.08 2.09
C ILE A 51 -14.65 31.27 1.27
N LEU A 52 -13.89 31.04 0.19
CA LEU A 52 -13.30 32.11 -0.63
C LEU A 52 -14.38 32.87 -1.39
N SER A 53 -15.36 32.16 -1.97
CA SER A 53 -16.56 32.75 -2.56
C SER A 53 -17.65 31.71 -2.80
N LYS A 54 -18.87 32.17 -3.09
CA LYS A 54 -20.01 31.30 -3.45
C LYS A 54 -19.71 30.38 -4.64
N ARG A 55 -18.77 30.77 -5.52
CA ARG A 55 -18.40 29.99 -6.69
C ARG A 55 -17.58 28.75 -6.33
N TRP A 56 -16.72 28.83 -5.30
CA TRP A 56 -15.84 27.73 -4.90
C TRP A 56 -16.57 26.63 -4.13
N GLN A 57 -17.70 26.95 -3.51
CA GLN A 57 -18.51 25.98 -2.77
C GLN A 57 -18.92 24.74 -3.59
N PRO A 58 -19.47 24.84 -4.82
CA PRO A 58 -19.74 23.65 -5.65
C PRO A 58 -18.47 23.04 -6.27
N ILE A 59 -17.41 23.82 -6.47
CA ILE A 59 -16.19 23.36 -7.18
C ILE A 59 -15.46 22.30 -6.36
N TRP A 60 -15.21 22.55 -5.07
CA TRP A 60 -14.51 21.57 -4.25
C TRP A 60 -15.30 20.26 -4.13
N THR A 61 -16.64 20.31 -4.14
CA THR A 61 -17.49 19.12 -4.06
C THR A 61 -17.43 18.23 -5.30
N ALA A 62 -16.82 18.71 -6.38
CA ALA A 62 -16.63 17.99 -7.63
C ALA A 62 -15.21 17.39 -7.78
N VAL A 63 -14.33 17.58 -6.79
CA VAL A 63 -12.94 17.09 -6.84
C VAL A 63 -12.91 15.57 -6.71
N PRO A 64 -12.42 14.81 -7.70
CA PRO A 64 -12.52 13.35 -7.69
C PRO A 64 -11.53 12.65 -6.74
N ARG A 65 -10.69 13.39 -6.00
CA ARG A 65 -9.67 12.83 -5.12
C ARG A 65 -9.75 13.44 -3.73
N LEU A 66 -9.85 12.58 -2.71
CA LEU A 66 -9.91 13.01 -1.32
C LEU A 66 -8.91 12.20 -0.49
N GLU A 67 -8.12 12.88 0.31
CA GLU A 67 -7.15 12.32 1.24
C GLU A 67 -7.30 12.93 2.64
N TYR A 68 -7.51 12.05 3.62
CA TYR A 68 -7.65 12.36 5.04
C TYR A 68 -6.57 11.60 5.79
N ASN A 69 -5.67 12.33 6.47
CA ASN A 69 -4.56 11.73 7.18
C ASN A 69 -4.47 12.22 8.63
N ASP A 70 -4.81 11.31 9.54
CA ASP A 70 -4.80 11.48 10.99
C ASP A 70 -3.62 10.81 11.71
N ILE A 71 -2.87 9.96 11.01
CA ILE A 71 -1.78 9.23 11.64
C ILE A 71 -0.70 10.25 11.99
N ARG A 72 -0.35 10.30 13.28
CA ARG A 72 0.55 11.31 13.83
C ARG A 72 1.92 11.14 13.19
N GLU A 73 2.42 12.21 12.56
CA GLU A 73 3.87 12.32 12.39
C GLU A 73 4.47 12.46 13.79
N ILE A 74 5.59 11.77 14.03
CA ILE A 74 6.27 11.55 15.34
C ILE A 74 6.48 12.84 16.17
N ASN A 75 6.32 14.02 15.58
CA ASN A 75 6.59 15.33 16.20
C ASN A 75 5.36 16.22 16.44
N ASN A 76 4.11 15.76 16.23
CA ASN A 76 2.92 16.61 16.40
C ASN A 76 1.85 15.96 17.29
N ALA A 77 2.01 16.12 18.60
CA ALA A 77 1.10 15.60 19.63
C ALA A 77 -0.27 16.31 19.69
N GLU A 78 -0.45 17.44 18.99
CA GLU A 78 -1.62 18.31 19.09
C GLU A 78 -2.60 18.21 17.91
N LYS A 79 -2.42 17.25 16.99
CA LYS A 79 -3.32 17.13 15.83
C LYS A 79 -4.69 16.60 16.27
N GLU A 80 -5.71 17.46 16.25
CA GLU A 80 -7.11 17.05 16.41
C GLU A 80 -7.49 16.02 15.34
N SER A 81 -8.25 15.00 15.74
CA SER A 81 -8.59 13.92 14.84
C SER A 81 -9.43 14.41 13.65
N VAL A 82 -9.03 14.01 12.44
CA VAL A 82 -9.74 14.44 11.21
C VAL A 82 -11.04 13.67 10.96
N TRP A 83 -11.43 12.70 11.80
CA TRP A 83 -12.63 11.88 11.58
C TRP A 83 -13.91 12.73 11.39
N PHE A 84 -14.08 13.78 12.19
CA PHE A 84 -15.27 14.63 12.14
C PHE A 84 -15.29 15.49 10.87
N PHE A 85 -14.11 15.98 10.48
CA PHE A 85 -13.93 16.69 9.22
C PHE A 85 -14.21 15.77 8.03
N LEU A 86 -13.72 14.53 8.07
CA LEU A 86 -13.99 13.50 7.08
C LEU A 86 -15.49 13.23 6.96
N ASP A 87 -16.20 12.97 8.06
CA ASP A 87 -17.64 12.64 8.00
C ASP A 87 -18.44 13.82 7.41
N LYS A 88 -18.17 15.05 7.85
CA LYS A 88 -18.82 16.25 7.33
C LYS A 88 -18.48 16.53 5.86
N SER A 89 -17.21 16.42 5.48
CA SER A 89 -16.77 16.71 4.12
C SER A 89 -17.26 15.65 3.14
N LEU A 90 -17.23 14.37 3.49
CA LEU A 90 -17.81 13.30 2.65
C LEU A 90 -19.32 13.47 2.47
N HIS A 91 -20.04 13.93 3.49
CA HIS A 91 -21.47 14.23 3.38
C HIS A 91 -21.77 15.39 2.40
N LEU A 92 -20.91 16.41 2.38
CA LEU A 92 -21.07 17.56 1.48
C LEU A 92 -20.53 17.29 0.07
N HIS A 93 -19.60 16.35 -0.08
CA HIS A 93 -18.96 16.01 -1.35
C HIS A 93 -19.93 15.29 -2.30
N LYS A 94 -19.98 15.73 -3.56
CA LYS A 94 -21.00 15.33 -4.54
C LYS A 94 -20.44 14.84 -5.87
N ALA A 95 -19.14 14.62 -5.99
CA ALA A 95 -18.59 14.13 -7.25
C ALA A 95 -19.20 12.75 -7.58
N PRO A 96 -19.71 12.55 -8.80
CA PRO A 96 -20.35 11.29 -9.19
C PRO A 96 -19.35 10.13 -9.25
N ILE A 97 -18.07 10.45 -9.49
CA ILE A 97 -16.97 9.48 -9.53
C ILE A 97 -15.91 9.96 -8.53
N LEU A 98 -15.49 9.05 -7.65
CA LEU A 98 -14.39 9.28 -6.72
C LEU A 98 -13.17 8.49 -7.21
N GLU A 99 -12.30 9.11 -7.98
CA GLU A 99 -11.11 8.43 -8.51
C GLU A 99 -10.24 7.85 -7.39
N ARG A 100 -10.03 8.60 -6.31
CA ARG A 100 -9.20 8.17 -5.18
C ARG A 100 -9.78 8.62 -3.85
N LEU A 101 -9.84 7.68 -2.90
CA LEU A 101 -10.11 7.95 -1.50
C LEU A 101 -8.99 7.38 -0.63
N CYS A 102 -8.35 8.24 0.15
CA CYS A 102 -7.36 7.86 1.15
C CYS A 102 -7.86 8.27 2.53
N ILE A 103 -8.06 7.28 3.41
CA ILE A 103 -8.48 7.47 4.79
C ILE A 103 -7.44 6.80 5.67
N ARG A 104 -6.71 7.60 6.44
CA ARG A 104 -5.81 7.13 7.49
C ARG A 104 -6.26 7.72 8.82
N LEU A 105 -6.71 6.87 9.73
CA LEU A 105 -7.27 7.27 11.01
C LEU A 105 -6.48 6.66 12.16
N GLY A 106 -6.07 7.49 13.10
CA GLY A 106 -5.29 7.10 14.26
C GLY A 106 -6.15 6.75 15.48
N GLU A 107 -5.48 6.57 16.61
CA GLU A 107 -6.07 6.24 17.92
C GLU A 107 -7.14 7.24 18.41
N SER A 108 -7.11 8.46 17.89
CA SER A 108 -8.03 9.54 18.27
C SER A 108 -9.40 9.44 17.57
N CYS A 109 -9.58 8.51 16.63
CA CYS A 109 -10.88 8.22 16.04
C CYS A 109 -11.81 7.54 17.08
N PRO A 110 -13.06 8.03 17.26
CA PRO A 110 -14.02 7.43 18.17
C PRO A 110 -14.32 5.97 17.82
N ILE A 111 -14.50 5.16 18.86
CA ILE A 111 -14.78 3.72 18.77
C ILE A 111 -16.16 3.44 18.15
N ASP A 112 -17.10 4.39 18.30
CA ASP A 112 -18.46 4.34 17.77
C ASP A 112 -18.59 4.97 16.37
N ALA A 113 -17.49 5.45 15.79
CA ALA A 113 -17.50 5.97 14.42
C ALA A 113 -17.82 4.86 13.41
N ASP A 114 -18.85 5.07 12.58
CA ASP A 114 -19.19 4.15 11.51
C ASP A 114 -18.27 4.36 10.31
N VAL A 115 -17.09 3.76 10.39
CA VAL A 115 -16.09 3.84 9.32
C VAL A 115 -16.52 3.08 8.05
N THR A 116 -17.45 2.14 8.18
CA THR A 116 -17.94 1.32 7.06
C THR A 116 -18.78 2.14 6.09
N LYS A 117 -19.53 3.12 6.61
CA LYS A 117 -20.30 4.09 5.82
C LYS A 117 -19.42 4.90 4.86
N TRP A 118 -18.21 5.28 5.28
CA TRP A 118 -17.30 6.06 4.42
C TRP A 118 -16.80 5.24 3.24
N VAL A 119 -16.50 3.95 3.48
CA VAL A 119 -16.13 3.00 2.43
C VAL A 119 -17.31 2.73 1.50
N ALA A 120 -18.51 2.48 2.03
CA ALA A 120 -19.71 2.27 1.23
C ALA A 120 -20.00 3.47 0.32
N ASN A 121 -19.88 4.69 0.86
CA ASN A 121 -20.06 5.93 0.11
C ASN A 121 -19.00 6.13 -1.00
N ALA A 122 -17.80 5.57 -0.85
CA ALA A 122 -16.79 5.56 -1.90
C ALA A 122 -17.17 4.60 -3.02
N VAL A 123 -17.62 3.39 -2.65
CA VAL A 123 -18.07 2.35 -3.58
C VAL A 123 -19.28 2.83 -4.39
N ASP A 124 -20.26 3.47 -3.75
CA ASP A 124 -21.44 4.04 -4.41
C ASP A 124 -21.07 5.12 -5.46
N ARG A 125 -19.86 5.68 -5.36
CA ARG A 125 -19.29 6.67 -6.27
C ARG A 125 -18.18 6.09 -7.14
N CYS A 126 -18.25 4.79 -7.42
CA CYS A 126 -17.39 4.10 -8.39
C CYS A 126 -15.90 4.31 -8.10
N VAL A 127 -15.50 4.15 -6.84
CA VAL A 127 -14.11 4.37 -6.45
C VAL A 127 -13.14 3.48 -7.22
N ARG A 128 -12.01 4.04 -7.65
CA ARG A 128 -10.95 3.32 -8.38
C ARG A 128 -9.77 2.99 -7.49
N GLU A 129 -9.38 3.90 -6.61
CA GLU A 129 -8.30 3.69 -5.65
C GLU A 129 -8.79 3.94 -4.23
N LEU A 130 -8.74 2.91 -3.39
CA LEU A 130 -9.11 3.01 -1.98
C LEU A 130 -7.92 2.66 -1.10
N VAL A 131 -7.49 3.62 -0.28
CA VAL A 131 -6.55 3.40 0.82
C VAL A 131 -7.30 3.59 2.13
N PHE A 132 -7.33 2.55 2.96
CA PHE A 132 -8.01 2.57 4.24
C PHE A 132 -7.10 1.97 5.33
N GLU A 133 -6.69 2.82 6.26
CA GLU A 133 -5.75 2.51 7.33
C GLU A 133 -6.35 2.96 8.67
N LEU A 134 -6.50 2.02 9.59
CA LEU A 134 -7.27 2.22 10.83
C LEU A 134 -6.48 1.76 12.06
N GLU A 135 -5.87 2.71 12.75
CA GLU A 135 -5.08 2.51 13.98
C GLU A 135 -5.89 2.93 15.23
N TRP A 136 -7.20 2.79 15.18
CA TRP A 136 -8.06 3.16 16.32
C TRP A 136 -7.86 2.22 17.52
N SER A 137 -8.32 2.66 18.69
CA SER A 137 -8.27 1.86 19.93
C SER A 137 -9.38 0.80 20.04
N ALA A 138 -10.30 0.74 19.07
CA ALA A 138 -11.41 -0.21 19.07
C ALA A 138 -11.02 -1.60 18.54
N LYS A 139 -11.98 -2.52 18.60
CA LYS A 139 -11.87 -3.84 17.97
C LYS A 139 -11.74 -3.73 16.45
N PRO A 140 -11.13 -4.73 15.78
CA PRO A 140 -11.10 -4.78 14.33
C PRO A 140 -12.52 -4.69 13.72
N THR A 141 -12.65 -3.93 12.63
CA THR A 141 -13.94 -3.74 11.94
C THR A 141 -13.94 -4.38 10.57
N SER A 142 -15.08 -4.95 10.17
CA SER A 142 -15.27 -5.52 8.84
C SER A 142 -15.62 -4.43 7.83
N MET A 143 -15.14 -4.60 6.61
CA MET A 143 -15.53 -3.72 5.50
C MET A 143 -16.94 -4.04 4.99
N PRO A 144 -17.68 -3.06 4.43
CA PRO A 144 -19.01 -3.29 3.90
C PRO A 144 -18.97 -4.30 2.74
N HIS A 145 -20.05 -5.09 2.59
CA HIS A 145 -20.19 -6.07 1.51
C HIS A 145 -19.96 -5.46 0.12
N SER A 146 -20.44 -4.23 -0.08
CA SER A 146 -20.31 -3.49 -1.33
C SER A 146 -18.86 -3.28 -1.77
N LEU A 147 -17.90 -3.19 -0.82
CA LEU A 147 -16.47 -3.10 -1.17
C LEU A 147 -16.04 -4.30 -1.99
N TYR A 148 -16.43 -5.51 -1.56
CA TYR A 148 -16.02 -6.77 -2.20
C TYR A 148 -16.77 -7.07 -3.49
N THR A 149 -17.76 -6.28 -3.87
CA THR A 149 -18.48 -6.37 -5.16
C THR A 149 -18.24 -5.14 -6.04
N CYS A 150 -17.26 -4.30 -5.70
CA CYS A 150 -16.98 -3.07 -6.43
C CYS A 150 -16.28 -3.38 -7.76
N GLU A 151 -17.00 -3.17 -8.87
CA GLU A 151 -16.50 -3.45 -10.22
C GLU A 151 -15.46 -2.43 -10.71
N THR A 152 -15.42 -1.22 -10.13
CA THR A 152 -14.56 -0.13 -10.58
C THR A 152 -13.23 -0.04 -9.84
N LEU A 153 -13.08 -0.79 -8.75
CA LEU A 153 -11.92 -0.73 -7.87
C LEU A 153 -10.70 -1.36 -8.55
N ILE A 154 -9.64 -0.58 -8.71
CA ILE A 154 -8.38 -0.94 -9.38
C ILE A 154 -7.27 -1.20 -8.36
N GLU A 155 -7.23 -0.39 -7.31
CA GLU A 155 -6.24 -0.47 -6.24
C GLU A 155 -6.93 -0.45 -4.87
N LEU A 156 -6.63 -1.44 -4.04
CA LEU A 156 -7.15 -1.55 -2.67
C LEU A 156 -5.99 -1.73 -1.69
N LYS A 157 -5.86 -0.79 -0.74
CA LYS A 157 -5.00 -0.93 0.43
C LYS A 157 -5.85 -0.97 1.69
N LEU A 158 -5.80 -2.08 2.41
CA LEU A 158 -6.39 -2.26 3.73
C LEU A 158 -5.28 -2.45 4.75
N SER A 159 -5.39 -1.78 5.90
CA SER A 159 -4.33 -1.84 6.90
C SER A 159 -4.81 -1.73 8.35
N GLN A 160 -4.09 -2.40 9.25
CA GLN A 160 -4.25 -2.35 10.71
C GLN A 160 -5.57 -3.00 11.19
N LYS A 161 -6.42 -2.30 11.96
CA LYS A 161 -7.64 -2.85 12.60
C LYS A 161 -8.80 -3.12 11.62
N VAL A 162 -8.49 -3.62 10.44
CA VAL A 162 -9.45 -4.10 9.44
C VAL A 162 -9.56 -5.62 9.54
N LEU A 163 -10.76 -6.12 9.82
CA LEU A 163 -11.09 -7.53 9.79
C LEU A 163 -11.43 -7.97 8.37
N LEU A 164 -10.64 -8.90 7.84
CA LEU A 164 -10.86 -9.52 6.55
C LEU A 164 -11.79 -10.72 6.69
N ASP A 165 -13.10 -10.44 6.65
CA ASP A 165 -14.20 -11.41 6.52
C ASP A 165 -14.85 -11.24 5.14
N VAL A 166 -14.43 -12.07 4.18
CA VAL A 166 -14.82 -11.89 2.78
C VAL A 166 -16.09 -12.69 2.47
N PRO A 167 -17.15 -12.07 1.92
CA PRO A 167 -18.40 -12.75 1.59
C PRO A 167 -18.24 -13.70 0.40
N SER A 168 -19.04 -14.78 0.36
CA SER A 168 -19.01 -15.78 -0.74
C SER A 168 -19.34 -15.22 -2.12
N SER A 169 -20.06 -14.09 -2.18
CA SER A 169 -20.42 -13.39 -3.41
C SER A 169 -19.42 -12.32 -3.84
N ALA A 170 -18.23 -12.26 -3.23
CA ALA A 170 -17.19 -11.33 -3.61
C ALA A 170 -16.80 -11.47 -5.09
N CYS A 171 -16.63 -10.33 -5.75
CA CYS A 171 -16.19 -10.23 -7.13
C CYS A 171 -15.57 -8.84 -7.35
N LEU A 172 -14.26 -8.80 -7.60
CA LEU A 172 -13.47 -7.59 -7.79
C LEU A 172 -12.82 -7.64 -9.18
N PRO A 173 -13.62 -7.50 -10.26
CA PRO A 173 -13.20 -7.81 -11.63
C PRO A 173 -12.11 -6.89 -12.17
N SER A 174 -11.98 -5.66 -11.64
CA SER A 174 -11.00 -4.67 -12.09
C SER A 174 -9.79 -4.54 -11.16
N LEU A 175 -9.73 -5.28 -10.05
CA LEU A 175 -8.69 -5.08 -9.05
C LEU A 175 -7.36 -5.60 -9.55
N THR A 176 -6.41 -4.68 -9.75
CA THR A 176 -5.06 -4.97 -10.25
C THR A 176 -4.01 -4.95 -9.15
N LYS A 177 -4.24 -4.21 -8.06
CA LYS A 177 -3.30 -4.09 -6.95
C LYS A 177 -4.01 -4.23 -5.61
N LEU A 178 -3.48 -5.09 -4.76
CA LEU A 178 -4.02 -5.37 -3.44
C LEU A 178 -2.90 -5.27 -2.40
N PHE A 179 -3.10 -4.44 -1.38
CA PHE A 179 -2.16 -4.26 -0.28
C PHE A 179 -2.89 -4.59 1.04
N LEU A 180 -2.41 -5.60 1.76
CA LEU A 180 -2.94 -6.06 3.03
C LEU A 180 -1.84 -5.88 4.09
N CYS A 181 -1.90 -4.80 4.87
CA CYS A 181 -0.84 -4.44 5.80
C CYS A 181 -1.31 -4.53 7.26
N HIS A 182 -0.91 -5.58 7.98
CA HIS A 182 -1.28 -5.86 9.37
C HIS A 182 -2.78 -6.00 9.60
N VAL A 183 -3.51 -6.47 8.58
CA VAL A 183 -4.93 -6.76 8.68
C VAL A 183 -5.18 -7.97 9.57
N VAL A 184 -6.36 -8.04 10.18
CA VAL A 184 -6.79 -9.19 10.96
C VAL A 184 -7.55 -10.14 10.05
N TYR A 185 -7.11 -11.40 9.97
CA TYR A 185 -7.79 -12.42 9.16
C TYR A 185 -8.80 -13.17 10.00
N LYS A 186 -10.04 -13.33 9.50
CA LYS A 186 -11.03 -14.17 10.18
C LYS A 186 -10.64 -15.65 10.14
N ASP A 187 -10.22 -16.12 8.98
CA ASP A 187 -9.82 -17.50 8.71
C ASP A 187 -9.01 -17.59 7.40
N GLU A 188 -8.41 -18.77 7.15
CA GLU A 188 -7.67 -19.07 5.90
C GLU A 188 -8.59 -19.04 4.66
N VAL A 189 -9.89 -19.27 4.85
CA VAL A 189 -10.89 -19.27 3.77
C VAL A 189 -11.15 -17.84 3.26
N SER A 190 -11.07 -16.84 4.13
CA SER A 190 -11.35 -15.44 3.79
C SER A 190 -10.30 -14.86 2.85
N ILE A 191 -9.02 -15.14 3.08
CA ILE A 191 -7.96 -14.72 2.16
C ILE A 191 -8.02 -15.47 0.83
N THR A 192 -8.19 -16.79 0.86
CA THR A 192 -8.30 -17.59 -0.38
C THR A 192 -9.48 -17.14 -1.24
N ARG A 193 -10.60 -16.77 -0.61
CA ARG A 193 -11.77 -16.21 -1.28
C ARG A 193 -11.53 -14.81 -1.83
N LEU A 194 -10.82 -13.94 -1.09
CA LEU A 194 -10.45 -12.61 -1.60
C LEU A 194 -9.65 -12.74 -2.90
N LEU A 195 -8.61 -13.58 -2.86
CA LEU A 195 -7.69 -13.76 -3.98
C LEU A 195 -8.36 -14.41 -5.19
N SER A 196 -9.26 -15.38 -4.99
CA SER A 196 -10.01 -16.00 -6.09
C SER A 196 -11.04 -15.05 -6.72
N SER A 197 -11.43 -13.99 -6.01
CA SER A 197 -12.39 -12.98 -6.49
C SER A 197 -11.74 -11.89 -7.36
N CYS A 198 -10.41 -11.90 -7.52
CA CYS A 198 -9.65 -10.87 -8.22
C CYS A 198 -8.97 -11.43 -9.49
N PRO A 199 -9.71 -11.63 -10.61
CA PRO A 199 -9.19 -12.36 -11.77
C PRO A 199 -8.05 -11.66 -12.52
N VAL A 200 -7.92 -10.34 -12.40
CA VAL A 200 -6.90 -9.53 -13.11
C VAL A 200 -5.80 -9.00 -12.18
N LEU A 201 -5.72 -9.53 -10.95
CA LEU A 201 -4.76 -9.07 -9.95
C LEU A 201 -3.33 -9.21 -10.46
N LYS A 202 -2.58 -8.10 -10.47
CA LYS A 202 -1.19 -8.01 -10.91
C LYS A 202 -0.22 -7.89 -9.75
N MET A 203 -0.55 -7.09 -8.74
CA MET A 203 0.32 -6.86 -7.59
C MET A 203 -0.41 -7.23 -6.29
N LEU A 204 0.22 -8.05 -5.45
CA LEU A 204 -0.25 -8.38 -4.11
C LEU A 204 0.85 -8.07 -3.11
N LEU A 205 0.61 -7.18 -2.15
CA LEU A 205 1.47 -6.98 -1.00
C LEU A 205 0.76 -7.42 0.26
N VAL A 206 1.43 -8.20 1.07
CA VAL A 206 0.96 -8.74 2.34
C VAL A 206 2.03 -8.45 3.38
N TYR A 207 1.65 -7.74 4.43
CA TYR A 207 2.50 -7.53 5.60
C TYR A 207 1.75 -8.02 6.83
N ARG A 208 2.34 -8.94 7.59
CA ARG A 208 1.79 -9.55 8.79
C ARG A 208 2.73 -9.24 9.95
N LEU A 209 2.18 -8.81 11.07
CA LEU A 209 2.89 -8.62 12.35
C LEU A 209 2.27 -9.53 13.39
N SER A 210 3.01 -9.83 14.46
CA SER A 210 2.47 -10.53 15.63
C SER A 210 1.39 -9.68 16.29
N GLN A 211 0.14 -9.86 15.88
CA GLN A 211 -1.03 -9.41 16.62
C GLN A 211 -1.67 -10.63 17.27
N GLU A 212 -2.21 -10.46 18.48
CA GLU A 212 -2.86 -11.53 19.26
C GLU A 212 -3.99 -12.25 18.48
N ASP A 213 -4.50 -11.63 17.39
CA ASP A 213 -5.64 -12.10 16.61
C ASP A 213 -5.28 -12.78 15.26
N ASP A 214 -4.01 -12.81 14.82
CA ASP A 214 -3.66 -13.45 13.53
C ASP A 214 -3.50 -14.97 13.65
N ASN A 215 -4.63 -15.67 13.54
CA ASN A 215 -4.72 -17.13 13.62
C ASN A 215 -4.40 -17.88 12.32
N VAL A 216 -4.07 -17.17 11.21
CA VAL A 216 -3.84 -17.82 9.92
C VAL A 216 -2.48 -18.51 9.92
N LYS A 217 -2.49 -19.85 9.87
CA LYS A 217 -1.28 -20.66 9.84
C LYS A 217 -0.81 -20.87 8.40
N THR A 218 -1.71 -21.27 7.51
CA THR A 218 -1.39 -21.47 6.11
C THR A 218 -1.85 -20.29 5.26
N TYR A 219 -0.91 -19.57 4.67
CA TYR A 219 -1.19 -18.47 3.75
C TYR A 219 -1.09 -18.96 2.30
N SER A 220 -2.23 -19.29 1.70
CA SER A 220 -2.28 -19.82 0.33
C SER A 220 -2.59 -18.74 -0.70
N VAL A 221 -1.68 -18.54 -1.65
CA VAL A 221 -1.82 -17.57 -2.75
C VAL A 221 -1.93 -18.33 -4.06
N LYS A 222 -3.12 -18.37 -4.65
CA LYS A 222 -3.36 -19.07 -5.93
C LYS A 222 -4.02 -18.11 -6.92
N VAL A 223 -3.20 -17.32 -7.60
CA VAL A 223 -3.66 -16.23 -8.47
C VAL A 223 -2.98 -16.32 -9.84
N PRO A 224 -3.69 -16.80 -10.87
CA PRO A 224 -3.10 -17.03 -12.20
C PRO A 224 -2.56 -15.79 -12.90
N SER A 225 -3.11 -14.62 -12.60
CA SER A 225 -2.79 -13.34 -13.26
C SER A 225 -1.70 -12.54 -12.54
N LEU A 226 -1.31 -12.96 -11.33
CA LEU A 226 -0.38 -12.25 -10.46
C LEU A 226 0.98 -12.16 -11.11
N ASP A 227 1.51 -10.94 -11.13
CA ASP A 227 2.79 -10.55 -11.73
C ASP A 227 3.81 -10.23 -10.63
N GLU A 228 3.35 -9.55 -9.57
CA GLU A 228 4.16 -9.16 -8.43
C GLU A 228 3.51 -9.58 -7.11
N PHE A 229 4.27 -10.28 -6.26
CA PHE A 229 3.88 -10.64 -4.91
C PHE A 229 4.89 -10.05 -3.91
N ARG A 230 4.44 -9.52 -2.78
CA ARG A 230 5.30 -9.15 -1.67
C ARG A 230 4.67 -9.68 -0.41
N TYR A 231 5.43 -10.41 0.37
CA TYR A 231 5.02 -11.03 1.61
C TYR A 231 6.04 -10.63 2.67
N ILE A 232 5.55 -10.12 3.78
CA ILE A 232 6.36 -9.72 4.93
C ILE A 232 5.67 -10.30 6.15
N ASN A 233 6.37 -11.09 6.94
CA ASN A 233 5.86 -11.76 8.12
C ASN A 233 6.86 -11.53 9.24
N ALA A 234 6.51 -10.62 10.14
CA ALA A 234 7.30 -10.28 11.31
C ALA A 234 6.61 -10.78 12.59
N ARG A 235 6.04 -12.00 12.53
CA ARG A 235 5.38 -12.62 13.69
C ARG A 235 6.44 -13.21 14.63
N SER A 236 6.63 -12.61 15.81
CA SER A 236 7.41 -13.24 16.88
C SER A 236 6.64 -14.45 17.43
N HIS A 237 7.19 -15.67 17.32
CA HIS A 237 6.61 -16.83 17.98
C HIS A 237 6.66 -16.63 19.50
N GLY A 238 5.49 -16.60 20.14
CA GLY A 238 5.36 -17.17 21.48
C GLY A 238 5.59 -18.69 21.40
N ASN A 239 5.81 -19.35 22.53
CA ASN A 239 6.19 -20.77 22.68
C ASN A 239 5.25 -21.84 22.05
N GLU A 240 4.38 -21.49 21.10
CA GLU A 240 3.47 -22.41 20.43
C GLU A 240 4.08 -22.99 19.16
N SER A 241 4.25 -24.31 19.19
CA SER A 241 4.85 -25.20 18.20
C SER A 241 4.04 -25.38 16.90
N GLY A 242 3.33 -24.35 16.45
CA GLY A 242 2.56 -24.38 15.21
C GLY A 242 3.39 -23.91 14.03
N GLN A 243 3.83 -24.83 13.18
CA GLN A 243 4.51 -24.51 11.92
C GLN A 243 3.51 -23.80 10.98
N SER A 244 3.58 -22.47 10.86
CA SER A 244 2.79 -21.76 9.85
C SER A 244 3.45 -22.00 8.50
N SER A 245 2.70 -21.89 7.39
CA SER A 245 3.26 -22.09 6.07
C SER A 245 2.73 -21.13 5.03
N VAL A 246 3.53 -20.85 4.00
CA VAL A 246 3.10 -20.05 2.85
C VAL A 246 3.13 -20.93 1.62
N VAL A 247 1.98 -21.06 0.95
CA VAL A 247 1.79 -21.89 -0.25
C VAL A 247 1.46 -20.98 -1.42
N ILE A 248 2.29 -20.93 -2.45
CA ILE A 248 1.98 -20.09 -3.60
C ILE A 248 1.94 -20.87 -4.92
N ASP A 249 0.90 -20.64 -5.71
CA ASP A 249 0.65 -21.24 -7.03
C ASP A 249 0.13 -20.14 -7.99
N CYS A 250 1.06 -19.35 -8.51
CA CYS A 250 0.84 -18.21 -9.40
C CYS A 250 1.68 -18.39 -10.69
N PRO A 251 1.11 -18.98 -11.76
CA PRO A 251 1.84 -19.32 -12.99
C PRO A 251 2.41 -18.13 -13.77
N ALA A 252 1.83 -16.94 -13.67
CA ALA A 252 2.26 -15.75 -14.43
C ALA A 252 3.18 -14.80 -13.64
N LEU A 253 3.55 -15.18 -12.42
CA LEU A 253 4.28 -14.31 -11.51
C LEU A 253 5.68 -13.99 -12.08
N THR A 254 6.15 -12.77 -11.95
CA THR A 254 7.46 -12.29 -12.42
C THR A 254 8.23 -11.52 -11.35
N TYR A 255 7.61 -11.29 -10.18
CA TYR A 255 8.19 -10.70 -8.99
C TYR A 255 7.53 -11.33 -7.76
N ILE A 256 8.30 -11.69 -6.75
CA ILE A 256 7.90 -12.03 -5.39
C ILE A 256 8.78 -11.15 -4.45
N PHE A 257 8.50 -11.09 -3.17
CA PHE A 257 9.37 -10.58 -2.11
C PHE A 257 8.89 -11.34 -0.89
N MET A 258 9.73 -12.02 -0.10
CA MET A 258 9.25 -12.77 1.08
C MET A 258 10.14 -12.55 2.27
N HIS A 259 9.58 -11.93 3.32
CA HIS A 259 10.23 -11.64 4.59
C HIS A 259 9.57 -12.51 5.57
N ASP A 260 10.35 -13.35 6.21
CA ASP A 260 9.85 -14.08 7.32
C ASP A 260 10.88 -14.03 8.44
N THR A 261 10.49 -13.41 9.54
CA THR A 261 11.26 -13.37 10.78
C THR A 261 10.65 -14.30 11.82
N SER A 262 9.59 -15.04 11.47
CA SER A 262 8.92 -15.95 12.40
C SER A 262 9.62 -17.30 12.47
N GLY A 263 10.20 -17.80 11.38
CA GLY A 263 10.69 -19.19 11.29
C GLY A 263 9.63 -20.17 10.76
N ASP A 264 8.59 -19.69 10.08
CA ASP A 264 7.54 -20.49 9.44
C ASP A 264 8.03 -21.27 8.19
N SER A 265 7.31 -22.33 7.80
CA SER A 265 7.67 -23.17 6.66
C SER A 265 7.17 -22.68 5.31
N CYS A 266 8.08 -22.37 4.39
CA CYS A 266 7.68 -21.99 3.03
C CYS A 266 7.55 -23.24 2.15
N SER A 267 6.37 -23.49 1.59
CA SER A 267 6.14 -24.54 0.59
C SER A 267 5.82 -23.89 -0.75
N ILE A 268 6.84 -23.83 -1.60
CA ILE A 268 6.78 -23.05 -2.84
C ILE A 268 6.21 -23.93 -3.96
N GLY A 269 4.93 -23.74 -4.25
CA GLY A 269 4.38 -24.11 -5.55
C GLY A 269 4.84 -23.14 -6.64
N LYS A 270 4.12 -23.04 -7.76
CA LYS A 270 4.48 -22.15 -8.88
C LYS A 270 4.67 -20.70 -8.45
N MET A 271 5.92 -20.25 -8.36
CA MET A 271 6.31 -18.86 -8.15
C MET A 271 7.52 -18.40 -8.94
N PRO A 272 7.51 -17.14 -9.37
CA PRO A 272 8.75 -16.37 -9.61
C PRO A 272 8.96 -15.11 -8.74
N HIS A 273 10.23 -14.88 -8.35
CA HIS A 273 10.99 -13.59 -8.19
C HIS A 273 11.16 -12.69 -6.95
N LEU A 274 11.67 -13.20 -5.83
CA LEU A 274 11.81 -12.46 -4.56
C LEU A 274 12.69 -11.21 -4.71
N GLU A 275 12.39 -10.09 -4.04
CA GLU A 275 13.37 -9.20 -3.40
C GLU A 275 13.10 -9.07 -1.89
N GLN A 276 13.95 -8.42 -1.09
CA GLN A 276 13.68 -8.15 0.33
C GLN A 276 14.50 -6.98 0.93
N MET A 277 14.28 -6.54 2.17
CA MET A 277 15.20 -5.95 3.15
C MET A 277 14.79 -6.35 4.59
N SER A 278 15.81 -6.59 5.44
CA SER A 278 15.96 -6.49 6.92
C SER A 278 15.19 -7.35 7.95
N GLU A 279 15.94 -8.29 8.56
CA GLU A 279 16.02 -8.70 9.99
C GLU A 279 15.19 -9.89 10.55
N ASN A 280 15.84 -11.07 10.50
CA ASN A 280 16.01 -12.13 11.53
C ASN A 280 15.10 -13.39 11.57
N VAL A 281 15.73 -14.53 11.23
CA VAL A 281 15.45 -15.97 11.52
C VAL A 281 14.91 -16.82 10.35
N PRO A 282 15.45 -18.05 10.09
CA PRO A 282 15.41 -18.74 8.79
C PRO A 282 14.10 -19.45 8.40
N LEU A 283 13.88 -19.56 7.08
CA LEU A 283 12.77 -20.26 6.40
C LEU A 283 12.82 -21.79 6.55
N LEU A 284 11.74 -22.43 7.06
CA LEU A 284 11.57 -23.90 7.05
C LEU A 284 11.11 -24.38 5.64
N TRP A 285 12.00 -24.52 4.66
CA TRP A 285 11.60 -24.90 3.29
C TRP A 285 11.24 -26.40 3.15
N SER A 286 10.20 -26.70 2.37
CA SER A 286 9.89 -28.07 1.94
C SER A 286 9.91 -28.23 0.42
N LYS A 287 10.63 -29.25 -0.05
CA LYS A 287 10.81 -29.52 -1.48
C LYS A 287 9.47 -29.87 -2.15
N PRO A 288 9.10 -29.18 -3.25
CA PRO A 288 7.89 -29.50 -4.00
C PRO A 288 8.00 -30.85 -4.72
N ASP A 289 6.89 -31.58 -4.85
CA ASP A 289 6.83 -32.86 -5.59
C ASP A 289 7.21 -32.71 -7.07
N HIS A 290 6.93 -31.54 -7.65
CA HIS A 290 7.20 -31.22 -9.05
C HIS A 290 7.79 -29.81 -9.19
N VAL A 291 8.67 -29.64 -10.17
CA VAL A 291 9.24 -28.33 -10.48
C VAL A 291 8.14 -27.40 -10.99
N PRO A 292 7.94 -26.23 -10.37
CA PRO A 292 6.93 -25.32 -10.83
C PRO A 292 7.26 -24.73 -12.20
N LYS A 293 6.34 -24.80 -13.17
CA LYS A 293 6.57 -24.35 -14.56
C LYS A 293 7.06 -22.90 -14.68
N CYS A 294 6.61 -22.00 -13.83
CA CYS A 294 7.07 -20.60 -13.82
C CYS A 294 8.54 -20.48 -13.38
N LEU A 295 9.00 -21.35 -12.47
CA LEU A 295 10.41 -21.49 -12.11
C LEU A 295 11.22 -21.88 -13.35
N GLU A 296 10.75 -22.89 -14.09
CA GLU A 296 11.45 -23.38 -15.29
C GLU A 296 11.49 -22.38 -16.45
N THR A 297 10.43 -21.60 -16.66
CA THR A 297 10.20 -20.89 -17.94
C THR A 297 10.07 -19.37 -17.85
N HIS A 298 9.93 -18.81 -16.65
CA HIS A 298 9.69 -17.38 -16.47
C HIS A 298 10.65 -16.73 -15.46
N LEU A 299 11.32 -17.51 -14.59
CA LEU A 299 12.15 -16.96 -13.52
C LEU A 299 13.47 -16.29 -14.06
N GLU A 300 13.53 -14.97 -14.31
CA GLU A 300 14.65 -13.99 -14.47
C GLU A 300 15.44 -13.38 -13.24
N VAL A 301 14.86 -12.77 -12.19
CA VAL A 301 15.54 -12.20 -10.97
C VAL A 301 15.16 -12.84 -9.60
N PHE A 302 15.99 -13.68 -9.00
CA PHE A 302 15.75 -14.22 -7.64
C PHE A 302 16.56 -13.47 -6.59
N LYS A 303 15.95 -12.99 -5.50
CA LYS A 303 16.69 -12.39 -4.40
C LYS A 303 16.24 -12.86 -3.03
N ILE A 304 17.20 -13.26 -2.21
CA ILE A 304 17.00 -13.68 -0.83
C ILE A 304 17.85 -12.82 0.09
N ILE A 305 17.33 -12.46 1.25
CA ILE A 305 17.97 -11.51 2.17
C ILE A 305 18.01 -12.09 3.57
N SER A 306 19.02 -11.66 4.31
CA SER A 306 19.34 -12.15 5.64
C SER A 306 19.64 -13.66 5.58
N TYR A 307 20.37 -14.10 4.54
CA TYR A 307 20.79 -15.49 4.41
C TYR A 307 21.79 -15.87 5.50
N GLU A 308 21.43 -16.85 6.33
CA GLU A 308 22.23 -17.32 7.47
C GLU A 308 22.98 -18.63 7.16
N GLY A 309 22.74 -19.24 6.00
CA GLY A 309 23.36 -20.51 5.63
C GLY A 309 22.75 -21.71 6.35
N GLY A 310 21.50 -21.58 6.82
CA GLY A 310 20.73 -22.68 7.36
C GLY A 310 20.57 -23.81 6.34
N LYS A 311 20.40 -25.04 6.83
CA LYS A 311 20.26 -26.22 5.96
C LYS A 311 19.12 -26.06 4.95
N GLU A 312 17.98 -25.54 5.39
CA GLU A 312 16.79 -25.38 4.56
C GLU A 312 16.93 -24.21 3.58
N GLU A 313 17.58 -23.11 3.98
CA GLU A 313 17.90 -22.00 3.07
C GLU A 313 18.85 -22.46 1.96
N LYS A 314 19.83 -23.30 2.28
CA LYS A 314 20.73 -23.93 1.31
C LYS A 314 19.97 -24.79 0.32
N GLU A 315 19.13 -25.69 0.83
CA GLU A 315 18.31 -26.56 -0.01
C GLU A 315 17.36 -25.74 -0.90
N PHE A 316 16.79 -24.67 -0.38
CA PHE A 316 15.94 -23.75 -1.13
C PHE A 316 16.71 -23.03 -2.24
N VAL A 317 17.86 -22.41 -1.93
CA VAL A 317 18.67 -21.69 -2.93
C VAL A 317 19.20 -22.65 -3.98
N GLU A 318 19.69 -23.82 -3.59
CA GLU A 318 20.13 -24.87 -4.52
C GLU A 318 18.99 -25.28 -5.45
N TYR A 319 17.78 -25.48 -4.90
CA TYR A 319 16.60 -25.80 -5.70
C TYR A 319 16.26 -24.68 -6.69
N MET A 320 16.32 -23.41 -6.29
CA MET A 320 16.08 -22.28 -7.17
C MET A 320 17.10 -22.25 -8.32
N LEU A 321 18.40 -22.38 -8.01
CA LEU A 321 19.47 -22.34 -9.02
C LEU A 321 19.43 -23.54 -9.97
N ALA A 322 19.07 -24.73 -9.48
CA ALA A 322 19.04 -25.97 -10.25
C ALA A 322 17.83 -26.08 -11.20
N ASN A 323 16.76 -25.32 -10.96
CA ASN A 323 15.48 -25.50 -11.67
C ASN A 323 15.05 -24.29 -12.52
N SER A 324 15.76 -23.16 -12.42
CA SER A 324 15.36 -21.91 -13.08
C SER A 324 16.13 -21.59 -14.36
N ARG A 325 15.58 -21.95 -15.53
CA ARG A 325 16.31 -21.85 -16.81
C ARG A 325 16.42 -20.43 -17.36
N CYS A 326 15.52 -19.54 -16.99
CA CYS A 326 15.49 -18.15 -17.46
C CYS A 326 16.24 -17.18 -16.52
N LEU A 327 16.87 -17.69 -15.45
CA LEU A 327 17.41 -16.88 -14.37
C LEU A 327 18.60 -16.05 -14.88
N LYS A 328 18.50 -14.73 -14.76
CA LYS A 328 19.50 -13.74 -15.13
C LYS A 328 20.30 -13.30 -13.90
N GLU A 329 19.62 -13.05 -12.79
CA GLU A 329 20.23 -12.52 -11.57
C GLU A 329 19.75 -13.31 -10.35
N ALA A 330 20.69 -13.70 -9.51
CA ALA A 330 20.46 -14.31 -8.20
C ALA A 330 21.18 -13.48 -7.13
N GLU A 331 20.44 -12.63 -6.41
CA GLU A 331 21.00 -11.77 -5.38
C GLU A 331 20.83 -12.38 -3.99
N ILE A 332 21.94 -12.60 -3.28
CA ILE A 332 21.93 -13.19 -1.95
C ILE A 332 22.56 -12.18 -0.99
N LEU A 333 21.75 -11.56 -0.15
CA LEU A 333 22.23 -10.67 0.92
C LEU A 333 22.43 -11.49 2.19
N LEU A 334 23.68 -11.59 2.64
CA LEU A 334 24.03 -12.34 3.85
C LEU A 334 23.49 -11.64 5.11
N SER A 335 23.29 -12.40 6.19
CA SER A 335 22.90 -11.79 7.46
C SER A 335 24.04 -10.93 8.02
N GLY A 336 23.72 -9.76 8.57
CA GLY A 336 24.72 -8.85 9.16
C GLY A 336 25.29 -9.32 10.51
N TYR A 337 24.92 -10.52 10.95
CA TYR A 337 25.23 -11.06 12.28
C TYR A 337 26.26 -12.19 12.25
N THR A 338 26.63 -12.68 11.07
CA THR A 338 27.67 -13.70 10.86
C THR A 338 29.06 -13.08 10.81
N SER A 339 30.08 -13.88 11.13
CA SER A 339 31.47 -13.45 11.01
C SER A 339 31.93 -13.43 9.55
N LEU A 340 32.90 -12.59 9.21
CA LEU A 340 33.45 -12.49 7.84
C LEU A 340 33.95 -13.84 7.28
N GLU A 341 34.43 -14.74 8.14
CA GLU A 341 34.87 -16.07 7.71
C GLU A 341 33.69 -17.02 7.42
N GLU A 342 32.60 -16.90 8.17
CA GLU A 342 31.35 -17.60 7.87
C GLU A 342 30.75 -17.09 6.55
N ASP A 343 30.74 -15.77 6.33
CA ASP A 343 30.29 -15.15 5.08
C ASP A 343 31.06 -15.66 3.87
N LYS A 344 32.41 -15.68 3.95
CA LYS A 344 33.25 -16.23 2.87
C LYS A 344 32.92 -17.68 2.59
N LYS A 345 32.71 -18.48 3.64
CA LYS A 345 32.38 -19.91 3.50
C LYS A 345 31.02 -20.09 2.82
N MET A 346 30.01 -19.31 3.22
CA MET A 346 28.69 -19.31 2.60
C MET A 346 28.76 -18.89 1.13
N ILE A 347 29.48 -17.82 0.81
CA ILE A 347 29.68 -17.35 -0.57
C ILE A 347 30.37 -18.43 -1.42
N GLN A 348 31.39 -19.10 -0.90
CA GLN A 348 32.07 -20.19 -1.62
C GLN A 348 31.13 -21.36 -1.89
N GLU A 349 30.34 -21.76 -0.90
CA GLU A 349 29.35 -22.83 -1.01
C GLU A 349 28.28 -22.48 -2.06
N LEU A 350 27.70 -21.28 -2.00
CA LEU A 350 26.70 -20.78 -2.94
C LEU A 350 27.25 -20.68 -4.38
N ASN A 351 28.50 -20.24 -4.55
CA ASN A 351 29.14 -20.19 -5.86
C ASN A 351 29.40 -21.58 -6.46
N SER A 352 29.55 -22.61 -5.61
CA SER A 352 29.78 -23.99 -6.04
C SER A 352 28.49 -24.72 -6.46
N MET A 353 27.32 -24.18 -6.13
CA MET A 353 26.03 -24.78 -6.46
C MET A 353 25.81 -24.85 -7.97
N PHE A 354 25.14 -25.92 -8.41
CA PHE A 354 24.78 -26.10 -9.81
C PHE A 354 23.75 -25.04 -10.25
N LYS A 355 23.99 -24.43 -11.40
CA LYS A 355 23.10 -23.44 -12.02
C LYS A 355 22.65 -23.97 -13.38
N ILE A 356 21.34 -24.15 -13.55
CA ILE A 356 20.78 -24.60 -14.84
C ILE A 356 20.77 -23.48 -15.88
N SER A 357 20.65 -22.22 -15.43
CA SER A 357 20.74 -21.06 -16.32
C SER A 357 22.21 -20.64 -16.50
N PRO A 358 22.73 -20.61 -17.74
CA PRO A 358 24.09 -20.17 -18.02
C PRO A 358 24.26 -18.64 -17.91
N SER A 359 23.16 -17.88 -18.00
CA SER A 359 23.17 -16.42 -17.85
C SER A 359 23.06 -15.95 -16.41
N CYS A 360 22.79 -16.86 -15.46
CA CYS A 360 22.57 -16.52 -14.06
C CYS A 360 23.86 -16.01 -13.39
N ARG A 361 23.83 -14.74 -13.01
CA ARG A 361 24.87 -14.12 -12.18
C ARG A 361 24.46 -14.16 -10.71
N LEU A 362 25.31 -14.77 -9.88
CA LEU A 362 25.20 -14.68 -8.43
C LEU A 362 25.85 -13.36 -7.98
N THR A 363 25.11 -12.55 -7.24
CA THR A 363 25.62 -11.34 -6.58
C THR A 363 25.39 -11.46 -5.10
N PHE A 364 26.43 -11.15 -4.33
CA PHE A 364 26.39 -11.16 -2.87
C PHE A 364 26.47 -9.72 -2.39
N TYR A 365 25.63 -9.36 -1.43
CA TYR A 365 25.60 -8.05 -0.80
C TYR A 365 25.74 -8.19 0.71
#